data_AF-A0A1X1XCV0-F1
#
_entry.id   AF-A0A1X1XCV0-F1
#
_cell.length_a   1.000
_cell.length_b   1.000
_cell.length_c   1.000
_cell.angle_alpha   90.00
_cell.angle_beta   90.00
_cell.angle_gamma   90.00
#
_symmetry.space_group_name_H-M   'P 1'
#
loop_
_entity.id
_entity.type
_entity.pdbx_description
1 polymer ?
#
loop_
_entity_poly.entity_id
_entity_poly.type
_entity_poly.pdbx_seq_one_letter_code
_entity_poly.pdbx_strand_id
1 'polypeptide(L)'
;MILEAATELFCARGYEHVAVGDIAEAVAVGPSALYRHFSSKQELLEELVFNGLESFTAVVSGMAFTDAEQSLLDLAELAVTSRHIGILVEREARHLSGDTQTRLRAASQDLAGGLAEFLEAVRPDLDGDARDLFAWMILGVVVSPSFYQSDLSAKEQARLLAELTGRVLTAQAPVGFAMVEGRHRPTGLLPHSRREALLQKAIQLFAERRYASVGIEDVAASLGMAGPSVYGHFASKADLLATALSRGAAYLYMQASDVLAASNTAAAALSSLVSSYVEFALAHPALVDLLMTEVRNLPEPHRDAALAAQRTYVDEWVHLLRQFRPELSESVARLQVQAVLTLVNYVVRVRHIQSATGISTAVSGTCQHLLGLQDG
;
A
#
# COMPACT_ATOMS: atom_id res chain seq x y z
N MET A 1 9.55 26.00 2.80
CA MET A 1 8.69 26.63 3.83
C MET A 1 7.21 26.30 3.64
N ILE A 2 6.46 26.89 2.69
CA ILE A 2 5.00 26.59 2.55
C ILE A 2 4.74 25.10 2.24
N LEU A 3 5.37 24.58 1.18
CA LEU A 3 5.19 23.19 0.76
C LEU A 3 5.58 22.21 1.88
N GLU A 4 6.71 22.46 2.53
CA GLU A 4 7.23 21.66 3.64
C GLU A 4 6.27 21.62 4.85
N ALA A 5 5.79 22.79 5.31
CA ALA A 5 4.83 22.87 6.41
C ALA A 5 3.48 22.19 6.05
N ALA A 6 3.02 22.36 4.81
CA ALA A 6 1.81 21.71 4.33
C ALA A 6 1.96 20.18 4.27
N THR A 7 3.10 19.68 3.79
CA THR A 7 3.45 18.26 3.78
C THR A 7 3.41 17.68 5.19
N GLU A 8 4.07 18.31 6.16
CA GLU A 8 4.09 17.85 7.54
C GLU A 8 2.68 17.79 8.14
N LEU A 9 1.90 18.87 7.97
CA LEU A 9 0.54 18.95 8.50
C LEU A 9 -0.40 17.93 7.86
N PHE A 10 -0.37 17.76 6.54
CA PHE A 10 -1.18 16.76 5.85
C PHE A 10 -0.79 15.33 6.25
N CYS A 11 0.50 15.04 6.39
CA CYS A 11 0.93 13.70 6.80
C CYS A 11 0.58 13.41 8.27
N ALA A 12 0.66 14.40 9.15
CA ALA A 12 0.41 14.22 10.58
C ALA A 12 -1.08 14.21 10.95
N ARG A 13 -1.89 15.10 10.35
CA ARG A 13 -3.31 15.32 10.71
C ARG A 13 -4.30 14.83 9.65
N GLY A 14 -3.83 14.57 8.42
CA GLY A 14 -4.66 14.27 7.26
C GLY A 14 -5.24 15.52 6.61
N TYR A 15 -5.47 15.47 5.29
CA TYR A 15 -5.91 16.64 4.51
C TYR A 15 -7.21 17.27 5.03
N GLU A 16 -8.20 16.48 5.44
CA GLU A 16 -9.51 16.99 5.91
C GLU A 16 -9.40 17.84 7.19
N HIS A 17 -8.49 17.49 8.09
CA HIS A 17 -8.35 18.16 9.39
C HIS A 17 -7.40 19.37 9.38
N VAL A 18 -6.82 19.70 8.22
CA VAL A 18 -5.91 20.83 8.05
C VAL A 18 -6.62 21.94 7.30
N ALA A 19 -6.72 23.11 7.92
CA ALA A 19 -7.17 24.34 7.28
C ALA A 19 -5.99 25.10 6.65
N VAL A 20 -6.26 25.93 5.64
CA VAL A 20 -5.24 26.82 5.04
C VAL A 20 -4.65 27.76 6.09
N GLY A 21 -5.44 28.14 7.09
CA GLY A 21 -4.99 28.95 8.23
C GLY A 21 -3.90 28.26 9.06
N ASP A 22 -4.01 26.94 9.29
CA ASP A 22 -3.00 26.17 10.06
C ASP A 22 -1.64 26.19 9.35
N ILE A 23 -1.66 26.09 8.01
CA ILE A 23 -0.45 26.16 7.18
C ILE A 23 0.13 27.58 7.22
N ALA A 24 -0.71 28.61 7.22
CA ALA A 24 -0.28 30.01 7.28
C ALA A 24 0.45 30.31 8.59
N GLU A 25 -0.15 29.85 9.68
CA GLU A 25 0.41 29.96 11.02
C GLU A 25 1.75 29.23 11.13
N ALA A 26 1.84 28.00 10.60
CA ALA A 26 3.06 27.21 10.63
C ALA A 26 4.26 27.89 9.93
N VAL A 27 4.02 28.72 8.92
CA VAL A 27 5.07 29.49 8.23
C VAL A 27 5.12 30.97 8.62
N ALA A 28 4.39 31.36 9.68
CA ALA A 28 4.30 32.72 10.19
C ALA A 28 3.89 33.78 9.14
N VAL A 29 2.95 33.43 8.24
CA VAL A 29 2.35 34.36 7.27
C VAL A 29 0.84 34.47 7.44
N GLY A 30 0.24 35.55 6.93
CA GLY A 30 -1.21 35.66 6.87
C GLY A 30 -1.82 34.69 5.84
N PRO A 31 -3.04 34.15 6.05
CA PRO A 31 -3.70 33.25 5.08
C PRO A 31 -3.84 33.86 3.67
N SER A 32 -3.98 35.18 3.57
CA SER A 32 -4.04 35.89 2.29
C SER A 32 -2.74 35.83 1.49
N ALA A 33 -1.57 35.61 2.13
CA ALA A 33 -0.31 35.41 1.44
C ALA A 33 -0.24 34.02 0.78
N LEU A 34 -0.77 32.98 1.44
CA LEU A 34 -0.89 31.63 0.86
C LEU A 34 -1.76 31.63 -0.38
N TYR A 35 -2.90 32.34 -0.34
CA TYR A 35 -3.82 32.43 -1.48
C TYR A 35 -3.24 33.14 -2.71
N ARG A 36 -2.10 33.84 -2.58
CA ARG A 36 -1.38 34.41 -3.74
C ARG A 36 -0.57 33.35 -4.49
N HIS A 37 -0.16 32.29 -3.80
CA HIS A 37 0.64 31.20 -4.37
C HIS A 37 -0.24 30.02 -4.78
N PHE A 38 -1.30 29.75 -4.02
CA PHE A 38 -2.22 28.62 -4.26
C PHE A 38 -3.66 29.11 -4.15
N SER A 39 -4.46 28.97 -5.20
CA SER A 39 -5.87 29.35 -5.20
C SER A 39 -6.72 28.52 -4.23
N SER A 40 -6.28 27.29 -3.91
CA SER A 40 -7.00 26.40 -3.00
C SER A 40 -6.08 25.43 -2.25
N LYS A 41 -6.59 24.86 -1.14
CA LYS A 41 -5.95 23.76 -0.42
C LYS A 41 -5.71 22.53 -1.33
N GLN A 42 -6.60 22.33 -2.30
CA GLN A 42 -6.53 21.21 -3.23
C GLN A 42 -5.42 21.42 -4.28
N GLU A 43 -5.24 22.64 -4.78
CA GLU A 43 -4.13 22.98 -5.67
C GLU A 43 -2.78 22.83 -4.96
N LEU A 44 -2.69 23.25 -3.69
CA LEU A 44 -1.50 23.02 -2.87
C LEU A 44 -1.19 21.52 -2.73
N LEU A 45 -2.21 20.68 -2.46
CA LEU A 45 -2.01 19.23 -2.40
C LEU A 45 -1.59 18.65 -3.77
N GLU A 46 -2.17 19.16 -4.87
CA GLU A 46 -1.80 18.74 -6.22
C GLU A 46 -0.32 19.03 -6.49
N GLU A 47 0.15 20.25 -6.22
CA GLU A 47 1.55 20.63 -6.40
C GLU A 47 2.50 19.77 -5.54
N LEU A 48 2.14 19.49 -4.29
CA LEU A 48 2.93 18.61 -3.41
C LEU A 48 3.09 17.19 -3.97
N VAL A 49 1.99 16.63 -4.50
CA VAL A 49 1.98 15.27 -5.06
C VAL A 49 2.83 15.21 -6.33
N PHE A 50 2.64 16.14 -7.27
CA PHE A 50 3.34 16.09 -8.55
C PHE A 50 4.81 16.47 -8.45
N ASN A 51 5.20 17.46 -7.62
CA ASN A 51 6.62 17.78 -7.40
C ASN A 51 7.39 16.56 -6.85
N GLY A 52 6.74 15.80 -5.97
CA GLY A 52 7.30 14.56 -5.44
C GLY A 52 7.48 13.48 -6.51
N LEU A 53 6.43 13.23 -7.30
CA LEU A 53 6.48 12.23 -8.38
C LEU A 53 7.50 12.60 -9.46
N GLU A 54 7.61 13.88 -9.83
CA GLU A 54 8.61 14.36 -10.80
C GLU A 54 10.04 14.05 -10.33
N SER A 55 10.32 14.16 -9.02
CA SER A 55 11.62 13.81 -8.45
C SER A 55 11.91 12.31 -8.62
N PHE A 56 10.92 11.45 -8.41
CA PHE A 56 11.05 10.01 -8.66
C PHE A 56 11.23 9.70 -10.14
N THR A 57 10.46 10.36 -11.02
CA THR A 57 10.57 10.16 -12.46
C THR A 57 11.95 10.54 -12.95
N ALA A 58 12.51 11.65 -12.46
CA ALA A 58 13.87 12.07 -12.81
C ALA A 58 14.93 11.03 -12.40
N VAL A 59 14.81 10.44 -11.20
CA VAL A 59 15.74 9.37 -10.75
C VAL A 59 15.58 8.12 -11.61
N VAL A 60 14.35 7.66 -11.85
CA VAL A 60 14.08 6.47 -12.67
C VAL A 60 14.60 6.64 -14.10
N SER A 61 14.36 7.79 -14.73
CA SER A 61 14.88 8.10 -16.07
C SER A 61 16.41 8.21 -16.12
N GLY A 62 17.07 8.48 -14.99
CA GLY A 62 18.51 8.56 -14.88
C GLY A 62 19.20 7.24 -14.53
N MET A 63 18.45 6.17 -14.24
CA MET A 63 19.04 4.89 -13.83
C MET A 63 19.92 4.29 -14.92
N ALA A 64 21.11 3.84 -14.54
CA ALA A 64 22.10 3.27 -15.45
C ALA A 64 22.24 1.77 -15.20
N PHE A 65 21.96 0.95 -16.22
CA PHE A 65 22.10 -0.52 -16.11
C PHE A 65 23.56 -0.96 -15.87
N THR A 66 24.55 -0.15 -16.27
CA THR A 66 25.98 -0.43 -16.03
C THR A 66 26.37 -0.37 -14.56
N ASP A 67 25.57 0.32 -13.73
CA ASP A 67 25.73 0.42 -12.28
C ASP A 67 24.35 0.34 -11.61
N ALA A 68 23.75 -0.86 -11.71
CA ALA A 68 22.44 -1.13 -11.16
C ALA A 68 22.40 -0.96 -9.63
N GLU A 69 23.50 -1.29 -8.93
CA GLU A 69 23.59 -1.14 -7.48
C GLU A 69 23.49 0.33 -7.06
N GLN A 70 24.28 1.22 -7.69
CA GLN A 70 24.20 2.65 -7.41
C GLN A 70 22.83 3.23 -7.81
N SER A 71 22.28 2.81 -8.94
CA SER A 71 20.94 3.26 -9.39
C SER A 71 19.84 2.90 -8.39
N LEU A 72 19.89 1.69 -7.81
CA LEU A 72 18.96 1.28 -6.76
C LEU A 72 19.18 2.05 -5.44
N LEU A 73 20.43 2.36 -5.11
CA LEU A 73 20.75 3.17 -3.95
C LEU A 73 20.20 4.60 -4.08
N ASP A 74 20.38 5.24 -5.24
CA ASP A 74 19.85 6.59 -5.51
C ASP A 74 18.32 6.63 -5.37
N LEU A 75 17.63 5.62 -5.92
CA LEU A 75 16.18 5.45 -5.76
C LEU A 75 15.77 5.26 -4.30
N ALA A 76 16.50 4.45 -3.55
CA ALA A 76 16.23 4.20 -2.14
C ALA A 76 16.50 5.44 -1.26
N GLU A 77 17.56 6.20 -1.53
CA GLU A 77 17.86 7.46 -0.84
C GLU A 77 16.75 8.49 -1.06
N LEU A 78 16.26 8.63 -2.30
CA LEU A 78 15.12 9.49 -2.59
C LEU A 78 13.87 9.04 -1.83
N ALA A 79 13.62 7.73 -1.76
CA ALA A 79 12.43 7.20 -1.08
C ALA A 79 12.44 7.41 0.43
N VAL A 80 13.60 7.27 1.07
CA VAL A 80 13.76 7.55 2.50
C VAL A 80 13.65 9.04 2.80
N THR A 81 14.28 9.90 1.99
CA THR A 81 14.25 11.35 2.19
C THR A 81 12.88 11.95 1.86
N SER A 82 12.17 11.38 0.89
CA SER A 82 10.86 11.84 0.44
C SER A 82 9.72 10.91 0.87
N ARG A 83 9.85 10.26 2.03
CA ARG A 83 8.88 9.28 2.57
C ARG A 83 7.45 9.81 2.73
N HIS A 84 7.24 11.12 2.74
CA HIS A 84 5.91 11.71 2.77
C HIS A 84 5.13 11.48 1.47
N ILE A 85 5.81 11.31 0.34
CA ILE A 85 5.17 11.14 -0.98
C ILE A 85 4.25 9.92 -1.00
N GLY A 86 4.67 8.78 -0.45
CA GLY A 86 3.80 7.60 -0.36
C GLY A 86 2.54 7.86 0.47
N ILE A 87 2.64 8.64 1.56
CA ILE A 87 1.45 9.06 2.33
C ILE A 87 0.57 9.97 1.48
N LEU A 88 1.14 10.98 0.83
CA LEU A 88 0.37 11.94 0.02
C LEU A 88 -0.34 11.23 -1.14
N VAL A 89 0.36 10.36 -1.88
CA VAL A 89 -0.18 9.61 -3.02
C VAL A 89 -1.23 8.60 -2.56
N GLU A 90 -0.92 7.78 -1.56
CA GLU A 90 -1.82 6.69 -1.15
C GLU A 90 -2.99 7.15 -0.28
N ARG A 91 -2.78 8.19 0.52
CA ARG A 91 -3.76 8.61 1.53
C ARG A 91 -4.38 9.97 1.26
N GLU A 92 -3.69 10.94 0.66
CA GLU A 92 -4.26 12.27 0.50
C GLU A 92 -4.73 12.57 -0.92
N ALA A 93 -4.16 11.92 -1.95
CA ALA A 93 -4.54 12.14 -3.35
C ALA A 93 -6.03 11.81 -3.61
N ARG A 94 -6.67 11.10 -2.69
CA ARG A 94 -8.12 10.92 -2.64
C ARG A 94 -8.90 12.23 -2.54
N HIS A 95 -8.30 13.36 -2.18
CA HIS A 95 -8.96 14.66 -2.12
C HIS A 95 -8.77 15.48 -3.41
N LEU A 96 -8.02 14.95 -4.38
CA LEU A 96 -7.82 15.57 -5.69
C LEU A 96 -9.01 15.33 -6.63
N SER A 97 -9.11 16.14 -7.68
CA SER A 97 -10.18 16.07 -8.69
C SER A 97 -10.09 14.77 -9.50
N GLY A 98 -11.18 14.41 -10.20
CA GLY A 98 -11.18 13.23 -11.07
C GLY A 98 -10.16 13.30 -12.21
N ASP A 99 -9.92 14.49 -12.75
CA ASP A 99 -8.89 14.73 -13.78
C ASP A 99 -7.48 14.55 -13.18
N THR A 100 -7.23 15.18 -12.04
CA THR A 100 -5.95 15.07 -11.31
C THR A 100 -5.66 13.62 -10.90
N GLN A 101 -6.67 12.85 -10.46
CA GLN A 101 -6.50 11.41 -10.18
C GLN A 101 -6.21 10.58 -11.43
N THR A 102 -6.66 11.02 -12.61
CA THR A 102 -6.31 10.38 -13.88
C THR A 102 -4.87 10.66 -14.25
N ARG A 103 -4.42 11.91 -14.09
CA ARG A 103 -3.01 12.30 -14.26
C ARG A 103 -2.09 11.59 -13.28
N LEU A 104 -2.50 11.42 -12.01
CA LEU A 104 -1.74 10.67 -11.01
C LEU A 104 -1.56 9.21 -11.42
N ARG A 105 -2.64 8.55 -11.91
CA ARG A 105 -2.55 7.18 -12.42
C ARG A 105 -1.60 7.08 -13.60
N ALA A 106 -1.62 8.04 -14.53
CA ALA A 106 -0.69 8.09 -15.65
C ALA A 106 0.76 8.25 -15.15
N ALA A 107 1.02 9.16 -14.20
CA ALA A 107 2.36 9.34 -13.64
C ALA A 107 2.89 8.07 -12.93
N SER A 108 2.04 7.33 -12.21
CA SER A 108 2.44 6.04 -11.64
C SER A 108 2.74 4.99 -12.71
N GLN A 109 2.00 5.00 -13.82
CA GLN A 109 2.27 4.12 -14.97
C GLN A 109 3.57 4.49 -15.67
N ASP A 110 3.88 5.78 -15.81
CA ASP A 110 5.14 6.27 -16.40
C ASP A 110 6.34 5.86 -15.54
N LEU A 111 6.23 5.97 -14.22
CA LEU A 111 7.24 5.48 -13.27
C LEU A 111 7.49 3.97 -13.39
N ALA A 112 6.41 3.18 -13.45
CA ALA A 112 6.52 1.74 -13.64
C ALA A 112 7.12 1.40 -15.02
N GLY A 113 6.75 2.16 -16.06
CA GLY A 113 7.30 2.03 -17.41
C GLY A 113 8.81 2.26 -17.45
N GLY A 114 9.30 3.35 -16.83
CA GLY A 114 10.74 3.63 -16.75
C GLY A 114 11.51 2.53 -16.01
N LEU A 115 10.94 1.97 -14.94
CA LEU A 115 11.53 0.80 -14.25
C LEU A 115 11.50 -0.46 -15.12
N ALA A 116 10.44 -0.68 -15.91
CA ALA A 116 10.35 -1.80 -16.84
C ALA A 116 11.36 -1.71 -18.00
N GLU A 117 11.69 -0.49 -18.45
CA GLU A 117 12.79 -0.23 -19.39
C GLU A 117 14.16 -0.54 -18.77
N PHE A 118 14.40 -0.12 -17.52
CA PHE A 118 15.60 -0.49 -16.78
C PHE A 118 15.72 -2.02 -16.61
N LEU A 119 14.61 -2.69 -16.28
CA LEU A 119 14.55 -4.15 -16.15
C LEU A 119 14.82 -4.87 -17.47
N GLU A 120 14.49 -4.30 -18.63
CA GLU A 120 14.82 -4.89 -19.94
C GLU A 120 16.32 -5.12 -20.11
N ALA A 121 17.13 -4.17 -19.64
CA ALA A 121 18.58 -4.23 -19.75
C ALA A 121 19.20 -5.17 -18.69
N VAL A 122 18.68 -5.15 -17.45
CA VAL A 122 19.26 -5.89 -16.32
C VAL A 122 18.75 -7.34 -16.22
N ARG A 123 17.53 -7.59 -16.69
CA ARG A 123 16.84 -8.89 -16.64
C ARG A 123 16.24 -9.26 -18.00
N PRO A 124 17.08 -9.51 -19.02
CA PRO A 124 16.62 -9.88 -20.37
C PRO A 124 15.92 -11.24 -20.42
N ASP A 125 15.97 -12.03 -19.33
CA ASP A 125 15.23 -13.27 -19.16
C ASP A 125 13.74 -13.07 -18.84
N LEU A 126 13.33 -11.87 -18.43
CA LEU A 126 11.93 -11.53 -18.16
C LEU A 126 11.22 -11.08 -19.43
N ASP A 127 10.06 -11.67 -19.71
CA ASP A 127 9.14 -11.16 -20.73
C ASP A 127 8.50 -9.82 -20.31
N GLY A 128 7.74 -9.18 -21.22
CA GLY A 128 7.15 -7.87 -20.96
C GLY A 128 6.19 -7.85 -19.78
N ASP A 129 5.38 -8.90 -19.62
CA ASP A 129 4.41 -9.03 -18.52
C ASP A 129 5.16 -9.15 -17.18
N ALA A 130 6.16 -10.03 -17.10
CA ALA A 130 6.95 -10.21 -15.89
C ALA A 130 7.75 -8.94 -15.54
N ARG A 131 8.26 -8.20 -16.53
CA ARG A 131 8.93 -6.91 -16.29
C ARG A 131 7.99 -5.87 -15.69
N ASP A 132 6.74 -5.77 -16.18
CA ASP A 132 5.74 -4.89 -15.58
C ASP A 132 5.48 -5.29 -14.12
N LEU A 133 5.23 -6.58 -13.83
CA LEU A 133 5.06 -7.06 -12.45
C LEU A 133 6.25 -6.67 -11.54
N PHE A 134 7.48 -6.91 -12.01
CA PHE A 134 8.69 -6.60 -11.23
C PHE A 134 8.86 -5.10 -10.99
N ALA A 135 8.52 -4.25 -11.96
CA ALA A 135 8.52 -2.80 -11.78
C ALA A 135 7.56 -2.38 -10.64
N TRP A 136 6.33 -2.92 -10.63
CA TRP A 136 5.38 -2.65 -9.55
C TRP A 136 5.81 -3.22 -8.20
N MET A 137 6.51 -4.37 -8.18
CA MET A 137 7.10 -4.91 -6.95
C MET A 137 8.22 -4.01 -6.40
N ILE A 138 9.08 -3.47 -7.26
CA ILE A 138 10.12 -2.50 -6.87
C ILE A 138 9.47 -1.25 -6.28
N LEU A 139 8.47 -0.66 -6.95
CA LEU A 139 7.74 0.50 -6.42
C LEU A 139 7.09 0.19 -5.05
N GLY A 140 6.53 -1.01 -4.89
CA GLY A 140 5.93 -1.46 -3.63
C GLY A 140 6.94 -1.57 -2.48
N VAL A 141 8.18 -1.99 -2.75
CA VAL A 141 9.27 -1.96 -1.76
C VAL A 141 9.67 -0.54 -1.45
N VAL A 142 9.93 0.27 -2.49
CA VAL A 142 10.45 1.64 -2.39
C VAL A 142 9.50 2.56 -1.62
N VAL A 143 8.18 2.37 -1.73
CA VAL A 143 7.19 3.18 -1.00
C VAL A 143 7.05 2.79 0.49
N SER A 144 7.62 1.66 0.92
CA SER A 144 7.46 1.16 2.30
C SER A 144 7.86 2.14 3.43
N PRO A 145 8.93 2.97 3.34
CA PRO A 145 9.30 3.91 4.41
C PRO A 145 8.23 4.95 4.74
N SER A 146 7.24 5.13 3.86
CA SER A 146 6.09 6.00 4.08
C SER A 146 5.16 5.51 5.20
N PHE A 147 5.12 4.21 5.49
CA PHE A 147 4.05 3.62 6.31
C PHE A 147 4.46 3.17 7.71
N TYR A 148 5.75 3.22 8.05
CA TYR A 148 6.24 2.88 9.38
C TYR A 148 7.35 3.83 9.82
N GLN A 149 7.66 3.84 11.10
CA GLN A 149 8.79 4.57 11.66
C GLN A 149 9.92 3.58 11.96
N SER A 150 11.16 3.98 11.68
CA SER A 150 12.36 3.18 11.88
C SER A 150 13.34 3.96 12.73
N ASP A 151 14.04 3.26 13.63
CA ASP A 151 15.11 3.81 14.45
C ASP A 151 16.47 3.82 13.71
N LEU A 152 16.55 3.20 12.52
CA LEU A 152 17.74 3.22 11.68
C LEU A 152 18.00 4.64 11.16
N SER A 153 19.27 5.01 10.94
CA SER A 153 19.59 6.26 10.25
C SER A 153 19.08 6.23 8.79
N ALA A 154 18.82 7.39 8.20
CA ALA A 154 18.35 7.48 6.81
C ALA A 154 19.28 6.74 5.82
N LYS A 155 20.59 6.79 6.07
CA LYS A 155 21.61 6.09 5.27
C LYS A 155 21.52 4.56 5.41
N GLU A 156 21.30 4.06 6.61
CA GLU A 156 21.11 2.62 6.85
C GLU A 156 19.79 2.13 6.24
N GLN A 157 18.72 2.92 6.37
CA GLN A 157 17.44 2.62 5.73
C GLN A 157 17.58 2.55 4.21
N ALA A 158 18.23 3.53 3.58
CA ALA A 158 18.40 3.57 2.13
C ALA A 158 19.21 2.38 1.62
N ARG A 159 20.30 2.01 2.30
CA ARG A 159 21.09 0.82 1.95
C ARG A 159 20.30 -0.48 2.05
N LEU A 160 19.57 -0.66 3.16
CA LEU A 160 18.75 -1.86 3.34
C LEU A 160 17.63 -1.90 2.29
N LEU A 161 17.00 -0.76 1.99
CA LEU A 161 15.97 -0.68 0.98
C LEU A 161 16.51 -0.99 -0.42
N ALA A 162 17.71 -0.50 -0.76
CA ALA A 162 18.42 -0.83 -2.00
C ALA A 162 18.80 -2.32 -2.08
N GLU A 163 19.20 -2.94 -0.96
CA GLU A 163 19.44 -4.38 -0.90
C GLU A 163 18.14 -5.16 -1.19
N LEU A 164 17.02 -4.75 -0.59
CA LEU A 164 15.73 -5.40 -0.80
C LEU A 164 15.23 -5.24 -2.24
N THR A 165 15.37 -4.06 -2.85
CA THR A 165 15.05 -3.90 -4.29
C THR A 165 15.99 -4.73 -5.17
N GLY A 166 17.27 -4.84 -4.81
CA GLY A 166 18.22 -5.75 -5.47
C GLY A 166 17.84 -7.23 -5.33
N ARG A 167 17.23 -7.63 -4.20
CA ARG A 167 16.62 -8.97 -4.06
C ARG A 167 15.42 -9.13 -5.01
N VAL A 168 14.56 -8.12 -5.18
CA VAL A 168 13.52 -8.19 -6.23
C VAL A 168 14.16 -8.39 -7.60
N LEU A 169 15.23 -7.67 -7.93
CA LEU A 169 15.95 -7.85 -9.20
C LEU A 169 16.54 -9.24 -9.41
N THR A 170 16.88 -9.97 -8.35
CA THR A 170 17.49 -11.31 -8.42
C THR A 170 16.49 -12.43 -8.19
N ALA A 171 15.21 -12.11 -7.91
CA ALA A 171 14.16 -13.10 -7.77
C ALA A 171 13.95 -13.88 -9.07
N GLN A 172 13.61 -15.16 -8.93
CA GLN A 172 13.40 -16.06 -10.07
C GLN A 172 12.30 -15.54 -10.99
N ALA A 173 12.51 -15.68 -12.30
CA ALA A 173 11.48 -15.36 -13.29
C ALA A 173 10.21 -16.20 -13.02
N PRO A 174 9.02 -15.58 -12.99
CA PRO A 174 7.81 -16.28 -12.58
C PRO A 174 7.33 -17.25 -13.66
N VAL A 175 7.23 -18.53 -13.33
CA VAL A 175 6.71 -19.55 -14.25
C VAL A 175 5.19 -19.47 -14.34
N GLY A 176 4.66 -19.34 -15.55
CA GLY A 176 3.21 -19.31 -15.79
C GLY A 176 2.52 -17.99 -15.40
N PHE A 177 3.32 -16.95 -15.14
CA PHE A 177 2.79 -15.59 -15.05
C PHE A 177 2.46 -15.07 -16.45
N ALA A 178 1.24 -14.55 -16.61
CA ALA A 178 0.81 -13.90 -17.84
C ALA A 178 -0.35 -12.96 -17.52
N MET A 179 -0.36 -11.81 -18.17
CA MET A 179 -1.45 -10.87 -18.10
C MET A 179 -2.66 -11.45 -18.85
N VAL A 180 -3.82 -11.47 -18.19
CA VAL A 180 -5.05 -11.98 -18.79
C VAL A 180 -5.90 -10.81 -19.26
N GLU A 181 -6.28 -10.82 -20.55
CA GLU A 181 -7.29 -9.91 -21.08
C GLU A 181 -8.67 -10.27 -20.49
N GLY A 182 -9.09 -9.55 -19.45
CA GLY A 182 -10.46 -9.66 -18.96
C GLY A 182 -10.62 -9.36 -17.47
N ARG A 183 -11.52 -8.42 -17.17
CA ARG A 183 -11.95 -8.15 -15.79
C ARG A 183 -12.76 -9.35 -15.29
N HIS A 184 -12.21 -10.08 -14.32
CA HIS A 184 -13.01 -10.98 -13.51
C HIS A 184 -13.81 -10.14 -12.51
N ARG A 185 -15.03 -9.75 -12.90
CA ARG A 185 -16.01 -9.30 -11.90
C ARG A 185 -16.40 -10.52 -11.08
N PRO A 186 -16.25 -10.52 -9.75
CA PRO A 186 -16.72 -11.63 -8.94
C PRO A 186 -18.23 -11.77 -9.14
N THR A 187 -18.64 -12.84 -9.81
CA THR A 187 -20.04 -13.21 -10.10
C THR A 187 -20.65 -14.09 -8.99
N GLY A 188 -20.01 -14.11 -7.82
CA GLY A 188 -20.46 -14.90 -6.68
C GLY A 188 -21.86 -14.51 -6.19
N LEU A 189 -22.53 -15.47 -5.56
CA LEU A 189 -23.83 -15.23 -4.93
C LEU A 189 -23.70 -14.22 -3.79
N LEU A 190 -24.72 -13.37 -3.63
CA LEU A 190 -24.84 -12.55 -2.43
C LEU A 190 -25.35 -13.42 -1.27
N PRO A 191 -24.84 -13.20 -0.04
CA PRO A 191 -25.37 -13.85 1.15
C PRO A 191 -26.87 -13.62 1.31
N HIS A 192 -27.61 -14.64 1.76
CA HIS A 192 -29.03 -14.50 2.09
C HIS A 192 -29.26 -13.51 3.25
N SER A 193 -28.31 -13.44 4.19
CA SER A 193 -28.36 -12.45 5.27
C SER A 193 -28.19 -11.03 4.73
N ARG A 194 -29.19 -10.18 4.95
CA ARG A 194 -29.13 -8.76 4.57
C ARG A 194 -27.94 -8.04 5.19
N ARG A 195 -27.61 -8.35 6.45
CA ARG A 195 -26.44 -7.79 7.13
C ARG A 195 -25.15 -8.10 6.37
N GLU A 196 -25.01 -9.33 5.89
CA GLU A 196 -23.82 -9.78 5.16
C GLU A 196 -23.77 -9.22 3.74
N ALA A 197 -24.90 -9.17 3.04
CA ALA A 197 -25.00 -8.54 1.73
C ALA A 197 -24.64 -7.04 1.79
N LEU A 198 -25.15 -6.33 2.81
CA LEU A 198 -24.82 -4.91 3.06
C LEU A 198 -23.32 -4.73 3.29
N LEU A 199 -22.72 -5.56 4.14
CA LEU A 199 -21.29 -5.48 4.44
C LEU A 199 -20.42 -5.75 3.22
N GLN A 200 -20.74 -6.77 2.42
CA GLN A 200 -20.02 -7.07 1.19
C GLN A 200 -20.11 -5.92 0.17
N LYS A 201 -21.30 -5.32 -0.01
CA LYS A 201 -21.46 -4.16 -0.88
C LYS A 201 -20.77 -2.91 -0.35
N ALA A 202 -20.79 -2.69 0.96
CA ALA A 202 -20.10 -1.58 1.58
C ALA A 202 -18.59 -1.66 1.34
N ILE A 203 -17.97 -2.84 1.51
CA ILE A 203 -16.55 -3.05 1.24
C ILE A 203 -16.20 -2.68 -0.21
N GLN A 204 -17.00 -3.16 -1.18
CA GLN A 204 -16.80 -2.85 -2.59
C GLN A 204 -16.94 -1.35 -2.87
N LEU A 205 -18.03 -0.74 -2.42
CA LEU A 205 -18.30 0.69 -2.68
C LEU A 205 -17.29 1.59 -1.97
N PHE A 206 -16.89 1.28 -0.74
CA PHE A 206 -15.88 2.06 -0.03
C PHE A 206 -14.51 1.97 -0.70
N ALA A 207 -14.12 0.82 -1.28
CA ALA A 207 -12.88 0.72 -2.04
C ALA A 207 -12.97 1.39 -3.42
N GLU A 208 -14.08 1.22 -4.14
CA GLU A 208 -14.25 1.77 -5.51
C GLU A 208 -14.48 3.27 -5.54
N ARG A 209 -15.32 3.78 -4.63
CA ARG A 209 -15.77 5.18 -4.58
C ARG A 209 -15.14 5.95 -3.42
N ARG A 210 -14.34 5.31 -2.57
CA ARG A 210 -13.76 5.86 -1.32
C ARG A 210 -14.79 6.00 -0.21
N TYR A 211 -14.42 5.68 1.02
CA TYR A 211 -15.33 5.69 2.18
C TYR A 211 -16.07 7.03 2.34
N ALA A 212 -15.36 8.16 2.28
CA ALA A 212 -15.96 9.48 2.52
C ALA A 212 -17.11 9.83 1.56
N SER A 213 -17.02 9.42 0.29
CA SER A 213 -18.00 9.80 -0.76
C SER A 213 -19.25 8.92 -0.79
N VAL A 214 -19.25 7.79 -0.09
CA VAL A 214 -20.35 6.81 -0.12
C VAL A 214 -21.28 7.04 1.06
N GLY A 215 -22.53 7.39 0.79
CA GLY A 215 -23.58 7.45 1.82
C GLY A 215 -24.05 6.06 2.25
N ILE A 216 -24.72 5.95 3.40
CA ILE A 216 -25.38 4.69 3.80
C ILE A 216 -26.51 4.35 2.83
N GLU A 217 -27.15 5.38 2.28
CA GLU A 217 -28.18 5.30 1.26
C GLU A 217 -27.65 4.71 -0.05
N ASP A 218 -26.42 5.05 -0.46
CA ASP A 218 -25.77 4.45 -1.64
C ASP A 218 -25.62 2.93 -1.46
N VAL A 219 -25.19 2.49 -0.27
CA VAL A 219 -25.01 1.06 0.04
C VAL A 219 -26.36 0.34 0.01
N ALA A 220 -27.38 0.90 0.62
CA ALA A 220 -28.74 0.34 0.62
C ALA A 220 -29.31 0.24 -0.81
N ALA A 221 -29.19 1.33 -1.58
CA ALA A 221 -29.69 1.41 -2.95
C ALA A 221 -29.03 0.37 -3.87
N SER A 222 -27.76 0.05 -3.64
CA SER A 222 -27.04 -0.99 -4.38
C SER A 222 -27.63 -2.41 -4.23
N LEU A 223 -28.46 -2.62 -3.21
CA LEU A 223 -29.19 -3.86 -2.93
C LEU A 223 -30.71 -3.71 -3.14
N GLY A 224 -31.18 -2.59 -3.70
CA GLY A 224 -32.61 -2.29 -3.82
C GLY A 224 -33.31 -2.11 -2.47
N MET A 225 -32.55 -1.76 -1.42
CA MET A 225 -33.06 -1.54 -0.08
C MET A 225 -33.24 -0.04 0.20
N ALA A 226 -34.19 0.31 1.07
CA ALA A 226 -34.34 1.69 1.54
C ALA A 226 -33.22 2.05 2.53
N GLY A 227 -32.66 3.27 2.44
CA GLY A 227 -31.58 3.75 3.31
C GLY A 227 -31.77 3.45 4.81
N PRO A 228 -32.94 3.73 5.42
CA PRO A 228 -33.19 3.46 6.83
C PRO A 228 -33.01 1.99 7.25
N SER A 229 -33.13 1.04 6.33
CA SER A 229 -33.01 -0.40 6.63
C SER A 229 -31.59 -0.82 7.02
N VAL A 230 -30.56 -0.04 6.66
CA VAL A 230 -29.17 -0.31 7.05
C VAL A 230 -28.97 -0.11 8.56
N TYR A 231 -29.67 0.87 9.15
CA TYR A 231 -29.59 1.16 10.59
C TYR A 231 -30.16 0.04 11.48
N GLY A 232 -30.96 -0.88 10.90
CA GLY A 232 -31.38 -2.09 11.60
C GLY A 232 -30.27 -3.15 11.74
N HIS A 233 -29.15 -3.00 11.02
CA HIS A 233 -28.05 -3.96 10.97
C HIS A 233 -26.71 -3.37 11.46
N PHE A 234 -26.52 -2.06 11.28
CA PHE A 234 -25.30 -1.33 11.65
C PHE A 234 -25.70 0.01 12.28
N ALA A 235 -25.09 0.37 13.40
CA ALA A 235 -25.47 1.57 14.14
C ALA A 235 -25.14 2.87 13.38
N SER A 236 -24.09 2.82 12.55
CA SER A 236 -23.64 3.96 11.75
C SER A 236 -22.80 3.51 10.56
N LYS A 237 -22.48 4.44 9.66
CA LYS A 237 -21.48 4.25 8.60
C LYS A 237 -20.10 3.85 9.14
N ALA A 238 -19.72 4.41 10.29
CA ALA A 238 -18.45 4.09 10.95
C ALA A 238 -18.47 2.67 11.54
N ASP A 239 -19.59 2.22 12.11
CA ASP A 239 -19.78 0.85 12.60
C ASP A 239 -19.71 -0.18 11.45
N LEU A 240 -20.26 0.16 10.29
CA LEU A 240 -20.14 -0.64 9.07
C LEU A 240 -18.67 -0.77 8.61
N LEU A 241 -17.91 0.33 8.60
CA LEU A 241 -16.47 0.29 8.29
C LEU A 241 -15.67 -0.49 9.34
N ALA A 242 -15.93 -0.25 10.63
CA ALA A 242 -15.28 -0.96 11.73
C ALA A 242 -15.50 -2.48 11.62
N THR A 243 -16.73 -2.89 11.27
CA THR A 243 -17.07 -4.31 11.05
C THR A 243 -16.30 -4.89 9.86
N ALA A 244 -16.20 -4.15 8.75
CA ALA A 244 -15.44 -4.57 7.57
C ALA A 244 -13.96 -4.80 7.87
N LEU A 245 -13.32 -3.83 8.54
CA LEU A 245 -11.90 -3.90 8.90
C LEU A 245 -11.63 -5.00 9.93
N SER A 246 -12.51 -5.14 10.94
CA SER A 246 -12.40 -6.20 11.95
C SER A 246 -12.54 -7.59 11.34
N ARG A 247 -13.36 -7.76 10.30
CA ARG A 247 -13.48 -9.03 9.56
C ARG A 247 -12.18 -9.41 8.86
N GLY A 248 -11.55 -8.44 8.16
CA GLY A 248 -10.27 -8.67 7.52
C GLY A 248 -9.18 -9.06 8.53
N ALA A 249 -9.09 -8.32 9.64
CA ALA A 249 -8.15 -8.62 10.72
C ALA A 249 -8.38 -10.00 11.34
N ALA A 250 -9.64 -10.35 11.66
CA ALA A 250 -9.97 -11.66 12.22
C ALA A 250 -9.60 -12.82 11.28
N TYR A 251 -9.81 -12.64 9.97
CA TYR A 251 -9.41 -13.63 8.97
C TYR A 251 -7.89 -13.82 8.94
N LEU A 252 -7.12 -12.73 8.94
CA LEU A 252 -5.65 -12.77 9.00
C LEU A 252 -5.13 -13.45 10.27
N TYR A 253 -5.72 -13.15 11.44
CA TYR A 253 -5.33 -13.79 12.69
C TYR A 253 -5.64 -15.28 12.75
N MET A 254 -6.81 -15.69 12.26
CA MET A 254 -7.17 -17.11 12.23
C MET A 254 -6.19 -17.87 11.34
N GLN A 255 -5.90 -17.35 10.15
CA GLN A 255 -4.90 -17.96 9.26
C GLN A 255 -3.51 -18.00 9.89
N ALA A 256 -3.06 -16.92 10.53
CA ALA A 256 -1.75 -16.90 11.19
C ALA A 256 -1.67 -17.94 12.32
N SER A 257 -2.73 -18.09 13.11
CA SER A 257 -2.83 -19.12 14.14
C SER A 257 -2.73 -20.53 13.56
N ASP A 258 -3.44 -20.81 12.46
CA ASP A 258 -3.42 -22.10 11.80
C ASP A 258 -2.03 -22.41 11.20
N VAL A 259 -1.40 -21.41 10.56
CA VAL A 259 -0.05 -21.52 10.01
C VAL A 259 0.97 -21.83 11.11
N LEU A 260 0.92 -21.11 12.24
CA LEU A 260 1.80 -21.34 13.37
C LEU A 260 1.60 -22.74 13.96
N ALA A 261 0.36 -23.19 14.12
CA ALA A 261 0.04 -24.52 14.65
C ALA A 261 0.51 -25.66 13.73
N ALA A 262 0.53 -25.44 12.42
CA ALA A 262 0.96 -26.43 11.43
C ALA A 262 2.48 -26.44 11.15
N SER A 263 3.21 -25.43 11.62
CA SER A 263 4.63 -25.22 11.28
C SER A 263 5.56 -25.74 12.37
N ASN A 264 6.63 -26.43 11.96
CA ASN A 264 7.64 -26.97 12.88
C ASN A 264 8.89 -26.07 13.01
N THR A 265 9.04 -25.06 12.15
CA THR A 265 10.18 -24.12 12.15
C THR A 265 9.72 -22.71 11.81
N ALA A 266 10.49 -21.70 12.25
CA ALA A 266 10.22 -20.30 11.93
C ALA A 266 10.26 -20.02 10.41
N ALA A 267 11.18 -20.67 9.68
CA ALA A 267 11.26 -20.56 8.23
C ALA A 267 10.02 -21.11 7.52
N ALA A 268 9.53 -22.27 7.95
CA ALA A 268 8.29 -22.85 7.42
C ALA A 268 7.08 -21.95 7.74
N ALA A 269 6.98 -21.45 8.97
CA ALA A 269 5.93 -20.53 9.36
C ALA A 269 5.93 -19.25 8.52
N LEU A 270 7.10 -18.61 8.30
CA LEU A 270 7.23 -17.43 7.45
C LEU A 270 6.83 -17.71 6.00
N SER A 271 7.32 -18.83 5.43
CA SER A 271 6.97 -19.21 4.06
C SER A 271 5.46 -19.38 3.88
N SER A 272 4.80 -20.05 4.84
CA SER A 272 3.35 -20.23 4.84
C SER A 272 2.58 -18.94 5.12
N LEU A 273 3.08 -18.07 6.01
CA LEU A 273 2.49 -16.75 6.26
C LEU A 273 2.55 -15.85 5.03
N VAL A 274 3.66 -15.86 4.28
CA VAL A 274 3.77 -15.16 2.99
C VAL A 274 2.69 -15.65 2.03
N SER A 275 2.60 -16.95 1.78
CA SER A 275 1.61 -17.50 0.85
C SER A 275 0.18 -17.16 1.29
N SER A 276 -0.14 -17.33 2.58
CA SER A 276 -1.45 -17.02 3.15
C SER A 276 -1.82 -15.53 3.03
N TYR A 277 -0.85 -14.64 3.25
CA TYR A 277 -1.08 -13.19 3.12
C TYR A 277 -1.28 -12.77 1.66
N VAL A 278 -0.48 -13.31 0.75
CA VAL A 278 -0.61 -13.04 -0.69
C VAL A 278 -1.95 -13.53 -1.22
N GLU A 279 -2.37 -14.74 -0.84
CA GLU A 279 -3.69 -15.29 -1.19
C GLU A 279 -4.84 -14.43 -0.65
N PHE A 280 -4.77 -14.02 0.62
CA PHE A 280 -5.74 -13.09 1.20
C PHE A 280 -5.81 -11.77 0.42
N ALA A 281 -4.66 -11.18 0.13
CA ALA A 281 -4.57 -9.88 -0.52
C ALA A 281 -5.11 -9.91 -1.96
N LEU A 282 -4.84 -10.99 -2.69
CA LEU A 282 -5.38 -11.23 -4.04
C LEU A 282 -6.87 -11.55 -4.04
N ALA A 283 -7.35 -12.31 -3.04
CA ALA A 283 -8.77 -12.62 -2.91
C ALA A 283 -9.62 -11.43 -2.45
N HIS A 284 -9.01 -10.51 -1.69
CA HIS A 284 -9.70 -9.40 -1.04
C HIS A 284 -9.01 -8.03 -1.21
N PRO A 285 -8.70 -7.59 -2.44
CA PRO A 285 -7.97 -6.34 -2.68
C PRO A 285 -8.73 -5.10 -2.15
N ALA A 286 -10.07 -5.14 -2.17
CA ALA A 286 -10.90 -4.08 -1.58
C ALA A 286 -10.73 -3.98 -0.05
N LEU A 287 -10.58 -5.11 0.67
CA LEU A 287 -10.30 -5.07 2.11
C LEU A 287 -8.90 -4.54 2.40
N VAL A 288 -7.91 -4.94 1.58
CA VAL A 288 -6.54 -4.42 1.68
C VAL A 288 -6.52 -2.89 1.48
N ASP A 289 -7.23 -2.38 0.47
CA ASP A 289 -7.36 -0.94 0.23
C ASP A 289 -7.94 -0.21 1.45
N LEU A 290 -9.01 -0.73 2.05
CA LEU A 290 -9.60 -0.14 3.26
C LEU A 290 -8.65 -0.21 4.47
N LEU A 291 -7.93 -1.32 4.67
CA LEU A 291 -6.95 -1.48 5.75
C LEU A 291 -5.80 -0.47 5.64
N MET A 292 -5.42 -0.11 4.42
CA MET A 292 -4.32 0.84 4.16
C MET A 292 -4.77 2.31 4.25
N THR A 293 -6.00 2.61 3.84
CA THR A 293 -6.43 4.00 3.59
C THR A 293 -7.49 4.52 4.57
N GLU A 294 -8.29 3.65 5.18
CA GLU A 294 -9.52 4.03 5.90
C GLU A 294 -9.49 3.83 7.42
N VAL A 295 -8.46 3.18 7.98
CA VAL A 295 -8.35 2.96 9.44
C VAL A 295 -8.45 4.27 10.23
N ARG A 296 -7.89 5.38 9.72
CA ARG A 296 -7.93 6.70 10.38
C ARG A 296 -9.34 7.28 10.53
N ASN A 297 -10.27 6.85 9.66
CA ASN A 297 -11.64 7.34 9.63
C ASN A 297 -12.54 6.60 10.62
N LEU A 298 -11.99 5.61 11.34
CA LEU A 298 -12.66 4.99 12.47
C LEU A 298 -12.70 5.96 13.67
N PRO A 299 -13.82 6.02 14.40
CA PRO A 299 -13.86 6.67 15.70
C PRO A 299 -13.05 5.89 16.74
N GLU A 300 -12.60 6.56 17.79
CA GLU A 300 -12.15 5.89 19.01
C GLU A 300 -13.35 5.18 19.68
N PRO A 301 -13.18 3.96 20.23
CA PRO A 301 -11.93 3.21 20.42
C PRO A 301 -11.54 2.28 19.23
N HIS A 302 -12.35 2.19 18.18
CA HIS A 302 -12.15 1.23 17.09
C HIS A 302 -10.86 1.47 16.30
N ARG A 303 -10.49 2.74 16.09
CA ARG A 303 -9.24 3.11 15.42
C ARG A 303 -8.02 2.54 16.15
N ASP A 304 -7.96 2.74 17.45
CA ASP A 304 -6.81 2.33 18.26
C ASP A 304 -6.70 0.81 18.34
N ALA A 305 -7.84 0.11 18.43
CA ALA A 305 -7.90 -1.35 18.34
C ALA A 305 -7.40 -1.87 16.98
N ALA A 306 -7.80 -1.25 15.87
CA ALA A 306 -7.35 -1.63 14.54
C ALA A 306 -5.83 -1.41 14.35
N LEU A 307 -5.31 -0.27 14.81
CA LEU A 307 -3.87 0.02 14.76
C LEU A 307 -3.07 -0.92 15.68
N ALA A 308 -3.59 -1.25 16.86
CA ALA A 308 -2.97 -2.22 17.75
C ALA A 308 -2.93 -3.61 17.11
N ALA A 309 -4.02 -4.04 16.47
CA ALA A 309 -4.07 -5.31 15.74
C ALA A 309 -3.03 -5.37 14.61
N GLN A 310 -2.93 -4.32 13.78
CA GLN A 310 -1.92 -4.25 12.72
C GLN A 310 -0.49 -4.37 13.28
N ARG A 311 -0.18 -3.67 14.39
CA ARG A 311 1.13 -3.77 15.05
C ARG A 311 1.41 -5.18 15.54
N THR A 312 0.50 -5.79 16.30
CA THR A 312 0.66 -7.16 16.81
C THR A 312 0.85 -8.17 15.68
N TYR A 313 0.12 -8.00 14.57
CA TYR A 313 0.28 -8.87 13.40
C TYR A 313 1.69 -8.74 12.80
N VAL A 314 2.20 -7.51 12.62
CA VAL A 314 3.57 -7.29 12.12
C VAL A 314 4.62 -7.80 13.12
N ASP A 315 4.41 -7.62 14.42
CA ASP A 315 5.34 -8.06 15.46
C ASP A 315 5.56 -9.58 15.44
N GLU A 316 4.52 -10.36 15.13
CA GLU A 316 4.64 -11.82 14.94
C GLU A 316 5.58 -12.17 13.78
N TRP A 317 5.46 -11.48 12.63
CA TRP A 317 6.35 -11.68 11.49
C TRP A 317 7.80 -11.31 11.82
N VAL A 318 8.00 -10.19 12.52
CA VAL A 318 9.32 -9.74 12.97
C VAL A 318 9.93 -10.75 13.93
N HIS A 319 9.13 -11.30 14.84
CA HIS A 319 9.56 -12.34 15.76
C HIS A 319 10.05 -13.58 15.03
N LEU A 320 9.24 -14.12 14.10
CA LEU A 320 9.61 -15.28 13.31
C LEU A 320 10.84 -15.03 12.44
N LEU A 321 10.95 -13.85 11.81
CA LEU A 321 12.11 -13.49 10.99
C LEU A 321 13.39 -13.49 11.83
N ARG A 322 13.35 -12.95 13.06
CA ARG A 322 14.51 -12.96 13.96
C ARG A 322 14.82 -14.33 14.54
N GLN A 323 13.83 -15.22 14.68
CA GLN A 323 14.09 -16.61 15.04
C GLN A 323 14.83 -17.34 13.91
N PHE A 324 14.45 -17.09 12.66
CA PHE A 324 15.10 -17.67 11.48
C PHE A 324 16.47 -17.04 11.21
N ARG A 325 16.59 -15.72 11.39
CA ARG A 325 17.78 -14.89 11.10
C ARG A 325 18.21 -14.13 12.37
N PRO A 326 18.83 -14.82 13.34
CA PRO A 326 19.14 -14.26 14.66
C PRO A 326 20.18 -13.12 14.63
N GLU A 327 20.92 -12.97 13.52
CA GLU A 327 21.86 -11.88 13.30
C GLU A 327 21.18 -10.53 13.00
N LEU A 328 19.89 -10.52 12.64
CA LEU A 328 19.17 -9.29 12.34
C LEU A 328 18.77 -8.55 13.62
N SER A 329 19.01 -7.22 13.61
CA SER A 329 18.42 -6.34 14.62
C SER A 329 16.91 -6.23 14.43
N GLU A 330 16.18 -5.81 15.47
CA GLU A 330 14.73 -5.64 15.37
C GLU A 330 14.33 -4.63 14.29
N SER A 331 15.03 -3.49 14.21
CA SER A 331 14.72 -2.45 13.23
C SER A 331 14.95 -2.91 11.78
N VAL A 332 15.98 -3.72 11.54
CA VAL A 332 16.25 -4.32 10.21
C VAL A 332 15.16 -5.32 9.84
N ALA A 333 14.85 -6.26 10.75
CA ALA A 333 13.79 -7.25 10.53
C ALA A 333 12.42 -6.59 10.30
N ARG A 334 12.10 -5.55 11.08
CA ARG A 334 10.85 -4.77 10.93
C ARG A 334 10.77 -4.06 9.59
N LEU A 335 11.85 -3.41 9.13
CA LEU A 335 11.88 -2.78 7.81
C LEU A 335 11.64 -3.81 6.71
N GLN A 336 12.31 -4.96 6.78
CA GLN A 336 12.20 -6.03 5.79
C GLN A 336 10.78 -6.62 5.73
N VAL A 337 10.15 -6.88 6.88
CA VAL A 337 8.74 -7.31 6.95
C VAL A 337 7.80 -6.25 6.39
N GLN A 338 8.00 -4.98 6.73
CA GLN A 338 7.18 -3.88 6.22
C GLN A 338 7.31 -3.72 4.70
N ALA A 339 8.51 -3.91 4.14
CA ALA A 339 8.73 -3.91 2.71
C ALA A 339 7.96 -5.03 2.01
N VAL A 340 7.97 -6.25 2.56
CA VAL A 340 7.19 -7.39 2.05
C VAL A 340 5.69 -7.10 2.07
N LEU A 341 5.15 -6.67 3.22
CA LEU A 341 3.72 -6.39 3.34
C LEU A 341 3.29 -5.23 2.41
N THR A 342 4.12 -4.19 2.30
CA THR A 342 3.84 -3.05 1.42
C THR A 342 3.90 -3.45 -0.05
N LEU A 343 4.90 -4.26 -0.46
CA LEU A 343 4.98 -4.81 -1.81
C LEU A 343 3.67 -5.51 -2.19
N VAL A 344 3.21 -6.44 -1.34
CA VAL A 344 1.97 -7.18 -1.60
C VAL A 344 0.79 -6.22 -1.69
N ASN A 345 0.64 -5.32 -0.72
CA ASN A 345 -0.47 -4.36 -0.68
C ASN A 345 -0.51 -3.45 -1.92
N TYR A 346 0.66 -3.07 -2.42
CA TYR A 346 0.79 -2.22 -3.59
C TYR A 346 0.41 -2.99 -4.86
N VAL A 347 1.01 -4.15 -5.09
CA VAL A 347 0.80 -4.97 -6.29
C VAL A 347 -0.66 -5.40 -6.45
N VAL A 348 -1.31 -5.85 -5.37
CA VAL A 348 -2.71 -6.31 -5.46
C VAL A 348 -3.71 -5.19 -5.73
N ARG A 349 -3.29 -3.91 -5.63
CA ARG A 349 -4.13 -2.75 -5.96
C ARG A 349 -3.92 -2.25 -7.40
N VAL A 350 -2.94 -2.81 -8.12
CA VAL A 350 -2.70 -2.54 -9.54
C VAL A 350 -3.71 -3.29 -10.40
N ARG A 351 -4.66 -2.54 -10.99
CA ARG A 351 -5.85 -3.10 -11.62
C ARG A 351 -5.59 -4.09 -12.75
N HIS A 352 -4.59 -3.85 -13.60
CA HIS A 352 -4.31 -4.77 -14.70
C HIS A 352 -3.63 -6.06 -14.22
N ILE A 353 -2.87 -5.99 -13.13
CA ILE A 353 -2.14 -7.12 -12.56
C ILE A 353 -3.05 -8.06 -11.74
N GLN A 354 -4.11 -7.54 -11.12
CA GLN A 354 -5.04 -8.30 -10.27
C GLN A 354 -5.60 -9.59 -10.89
N SER A 355 -5.75 -9.66 -12.21
CA SER A 355 -6.31 -10.80 -12.93
C SER A 355 -5.27 -11.69 -13.61
N ALA A 356 -3.97 -11.42 -13.43
CA ALA A 356 -2.91 -12.20 -14.04
C ALA A 356 -2.89 -13.64 -13.50
N THR A 357 -2.61 -14.62 -14.38
CA THR A 357 -2.33 -15.99 -13.93
C THR A 357 -0.98 -16.05 -13.24
N GLY A 358 -0.77 -17.02 -12.35
CA GLY A 358 0.54 -17.22 -11.70
C GLY A 358 0.97 -16.12 -10.72
N ILE A 359 0.20 -15.05 -10.55
CA ILE A 359 0.55 -13.90 -9.69
C ILE A 359 0.81 -14.31 -8.23
N SER A 360 0.00 -15.21 -7.67
CA SER A 360 0.19 -15.68 -6.28
C SER A 360 1.59 -16.29 -6.09
N THR A 361 1.98 -17.20 -6.99
CA THR A 361 3.30 -17.83 -6.96
C THR A 361 4.43 -16.84 -7.18
N ALA A 362 4.27 -15.92 -8.15
CA ALA A 362 5.27 -14.91 -8.48
C ALA A 362 5.57 -13.96 -7.31
N VAL A 363 4.50 -13.40 -6.72
CA VAL A 363 4.60 -12.48 -5.59
C VAL A 363 5.08 -13.21 -4.34
N SER A 364 4.58 -14.40 -4.05
CA SER A 364 5.01 -15.20 -2.89
C SER A 364 6.49 -15.58 -2.98
N GLY A 365 6.95 -16.05 -4.14
CA GLY A 365 8.36 -16.39 -4.35
C GLY A 365 9.29 -15.20 -4.17
N THR A 366 8.90 -14.04 -4.70
CA THR A 366 9.66 -12.78 -4.51
C THR A 366 9.68 -12.36 -3.04
N CYS A 367 8.54 -12.42 -2.34
CA CYS A 367 8.46 -12.10 -0.91
C CYS A 367 9.31 -13.04 -0.05
N GLN A 368 9.33 -14.34 -0.37
CA GLN A 368 10.18 -15.30 0.33
C GLN A 368 11.68 -15.02 0.11
N HIS A 369 12.05 -14.64 -1.12
CA HIS A 369 13.42 -14.21 -1.44
C HIS A 369 13.79 -12.91 -0.70
N LEU A 370 12.87 -11.94 -0.60
CA LEU A 370 13.06 -10.74 0.21
C LEU A 370 13.35 -11.08 1.67
N LEU A 371 12.69 -12.08 2.24
CA LEU A 371 12.91 -12.57 3.61
C LEU A 371 14.19 -13.42 3.78
N GLY A 372 14.91 -13.72 2.71
CA GLY A 372 16.10 -14.58 2.74
C GLY A 372 15.79 -16.06 2.96
N LEU A 373 14.55 -16.51 2.71
CA LEU A 373 14.13 -17.90 2.91
C LEU A 373 14.73 -18.86 1.88
N GLN A 374 15.32 -18.35 0.79
CA GLN A 374 16.00 -19.14 -0.23
C GLN A 374 17.52 -19.30 0.03
N ASP A 375 18.06 -18.60 1.03
CA ASP A 375 19.49 -18.58 1.36
C ASP A 375 19.89 -19.68 2.38
N GLY A 376 18.95 -20.52 2.82
CA GLY A 376 19.08 -21.43 3.97
C GLY A 376 18.89 -22.91 3.67
#